data_AF-A0A967Z208-F1
#
_entry.id   AF-A0A967Z208-F1
#
_cell.length_a   1.000
_cell.length_b   1.000
_cell.length_c   1.000
_cell.angle_alpha   90.00
_cell.angle_beta   90.00
_cell.angle_gamma   90.00
#
_symmetry.space_group_name_H-M   'P 1'
#
loop_
_entity.id
_entity.type
_entity.pdbx_description
1 polymer ?
#
loop_
_entity_poly.entity_id
_entity_poly.type
_entity_poly.pdbx_seq_one_letter_code
_entity_poly.pdbx_strand_id
1 'polypeptide(L)'
;MKSSKSAVAAQFGPLQKKTFASALSHFFEQQCPQMGGHLTRQLLVNKVQDLVEEFYPPNTHLRMGQVMWPAVDENETAAYGKTIEKTQLKPVFVDMIAPQDIEAVLEGEKAKTIRQRAAVRLFNQAKQQGAVLTGVDVATMMRLSPTTISNYIRQWEKQTQQIVPRRGTIHDMGRSITHKKQICYKIIVEGKSIEKTARETNHSPEAITRYIKDYKRILACLHQGLTPKDTAFVAKVSKNLVYEYINLIHENQVDIKEQMCINGGVGFDDLPF
;
A
#
# COMPACT_ATOMS: atom_id res chain seq x y z
N MET A 1 -0.61 -54.55 -24.31
CA MET A 1 -1.47 -54.64 -23.12
C MET A 1 -2.43 -53.45 -23.12
N LYS A 2 -3.69 -53.62 -23.54
CA LYS A 2 -4.71 -52.57 -23.45
C LYS A 2 -5.22 -52.55 -22.00
N SER A 3 -4.93 -51.46 -21.30
CA SER A 3 -5.44 -51.21 -19.94
C SER A 3 -6.97 -51.25 -19.98
N SER A 4 -7.55 -52.27 -19.35
CA SER A 4 -8.98 -52.39 -19.12
C SER A 4 -9.38 -51.30 -18.14
N LYS A 5 -9.78 -50.14 -18.65
CA LYS A 5 -10.51 -49.17 -17.84
C LYS A 5 -11.84 -49.83 -17.48
N SER A 6 -12.15 -49.91 -16.18
CA SER A 6 -13.39 -50.52 -15.69
C SER A 6 -14.60 -49.88 -16.40
N ALA A 7 -15.68 -50.64 -16.59
CA ALA A 7 -16.90 -50.13 -17.22
C ALA A 7 -17.40 -48.82 -16.56
N VAL A 8 -17.21 -48.72 -15.24
CA VAL A 8 -17.47 -47.50 -14.44
C VAL A 8 -16.56 -46.34 -14.87
N ALA A 9 -15.26 -46.56 -15.07
CA ALA A 9 -14.34 -45.51 -15.51
C ALA A 9 -14.62 -45.02 -16.94
N ALA A 10 -15.10 -45.89 -17.83
CA ALA A 10 -15.50 -45.49 -19.18
C ALA A 10 -16.81 -44.68 -19.18
N GLN A 11 -17.78 -45.06 -18.35
CA GLN A 11 -19.08 -44.42 -18.27
C GLN A 11 -19.04 -43.07 -17.52
N PHE A 12 -18.31 -43.00 -16.40
CA PHE A 12 -18.29 -41.81 -15.54
C PHE A 12 -17.02 -40.95 -15.71
N GLY A 13 -15.93 -41.49 -16.26
CA GLY A 13 -14.69 -40.74 -16.49
C GLY A 13 -14.83 -39.47 -17.34
N PRO A 14 -15.67 -39.44 -18.41
CA PRO A 14 -15.91 -38.22 -19.18
C PRO A 14 -16.51 -37.07 -18.36
N LEU A 15 -17.22 -37.35 -17.25
CA LEU A 15 -17.75 -36.30 -16.37
C LEU A 15 -16.64 -35.46 -15.75
N GLN A 16 -15.47 -36.04 -15.48
CA GLN A 16 -14.30 -35.31 -14.96
C GLN A 16 -13.72 -34.30 -15.96
N LYS A 17 -14.09 -34.41 -17.25
CA LYS A 17 -13.68 -33.50 -18.32
C LYS A 17 -14.72 -32.41 -18.58
N LYS A 18 -15.83 -32.37 -17.85
CA LYS A 18 -16.82 -31.28 -17.92
C LYS A 18 -16.40 -30.12 -17.01
N THR A 19 -15.25 -29.51 -17.30
CA THR A 19 -14.66 -28.43 -16.50
C THR A 19 -14.39 -27.19 -17.35
N PHE A 20 -14.29 -26.03 -16.71
CA PHE A 20 -13.89 -24.78 -17.37
C PHE A 20 -12.57 -24.94 -18.12
N ALA A 21 -11.58 -25.61 -17.52
CA ALA A 21 -10.30 -25.93 -18.15
C ALA A 21 -10.46 -26.68 -19.48
N SER A 22 -11.37 -27.66 -19.52
CA SER A 22 -11.61 -28.46 -20.74
C SER A 22 -12.31 -27.63 -21.82
N ALA A 23 -13.24 -26.76 -21.43
CA ALA A 23 -13.88 -25.82 -22.35
C ALA A 23 -12.89 -24.79 -22.91
N LEU A 24 -12.01 -24.24 -22.07
CA LEU A 24 -10.97 -23.29 -22.46
C LEU A 24 -9.92 -23.92 -23.36
N SER A 25 -9.51 -25.16 -23.08
CA SER A 25 -8.60 -25.92 -23.95
C SER A 25 -9.20 -26.12 -25.34
N HIS A 26 -10.50 -26.45 -25.42
CA HIS A 26 -11.21 -26.59 -26.68
C HIS A 26 -11.36 -25.25 -27.41
N PHE A 27 -11.62 -24.15 -26.68
CA PHE A 27 -11.65 -22.80 -27.25
C PHE A 27 -10.32 -22.44 -27.91
N PHE A 28 -9.19 -22.64 -27.23
CA PHE A 28 -7.87 -22.38 -27.81
C PHE A 28 -7.56 -23.27 -29.02
N GLU A 29 -8.01 -24.52 -29.01
CA GLU A 29 -7.87 -25.39 -30.17
C GLU A 29 -8.62 -24.89 -31.40
N GLN A 30 -9.86 -24.41 -31.22
CA GLN A 30 -10.73 -24.00 -32.32
C GLN A 30 -10.43 -22.58 -32.81
N GLN A 31 -10.21 -21.65 -31.88
CA GLN A 31 -10.15 -20.21 -32.14
C GLN A 31 -8.72 -19.67 -32.18
N CYS A 32 -7.77 -20.36 -31.56
CA CYS A 32 -6.37 -19.92 -31.48
C CYS A 32 -5.38 -21.06 -31.78
N PRO A 33 -5.54 -21.83 -32.86
CA PRO A 33 -4.69 -22.98 -33.16
C PRO A 33 -3.20 -22.63 -33.28
N GLN A 34 -2.90 -21.38 -33.65
CA GLN A 34 -1.53 -20.84 -33.74
C GLN A 34 -0.80 -20.69 -32.40
N MET A 35 -1.50 -20.79 -31.26
CA MET A 35 -0.88 -20.72 -29.92
C MET A 35 -0.06 -21.96 -29.52
N GLY A 36 0.04 -22.94 -30.42
CA GLY A 36 0.93 -24.09 -30.28
C GLY A 36 0.21 -25.41 -30.06
N GLY A 37 1.01 -26.47 -29.88
CA GLY A 37 0.51 -27.83 -29.66
C GLY A 37 -0.23 -28.00 -28.33
N HIS A 38 -0.78 -29.20 -28.12
CA HIS A 38 -1.54 -29.55 -26.92
C HIS A 38 -0.82 -29.17 -25.61
N LEU A 39 0.49 -29.43 -25.50
CA LEU A 39 1.27 -29.13 -24.29
C LEU A 39 1.31 -27.63 -23.96
N THR A 40 1.52 -26.78 -24.97
CA THR A 40 1.54 -25.32 -24.79
C THR A 40 0.16 -24.80 -24.40
N ARG A 41 -0.90 -25.27 -25.09
CA ARG A 41 -2.29 -24.91 -24.76
C ARG A 41 -2.67 -25.33 -23.35
N GLN A 42 -2.28 -26.53 -22.93
CA GLN A 42 -2.56 -27.03 -21.58
C GLN A 42 -1.88 -26.19 -20.50
N LEU A 43 -0.63 -25.76 -20.72
CA LEU A 43 0.07 -24.86 -19.80
C LEU A 43 -0.67 -23.52 -19.68
N LEU A 44 -1.10 -22.93 -20.80
CA LEU A 44 -1.86 -21.68 -20.81
C LEU A 44 -3.22 -21.83 -20.11
N VAL A 45 -3.94 -22.92 -20.37
CA VAL A 45 -5.21 -23.22 -19.69
C VAL A 45 -5.01 -23.30 -18.18
N ASN A 46 -3.98 -23.99 -17.71
CA ASN A 46 -3.67 -24.07 -16.29
C ASN A 46 -3.35 -22.69 -15.71
N LYS A 47 -2.56 -21.86 -16.41
CA LYS A 47 -2.25 -20.51 -15.95
C LYS A 47 -3.45 -19.58 -15.92
N VAL A 48 -4.35 -19.69 -16.89
CA VAL A 48 -5.62 -18.95 -16.87
C VAL A 48 -6.51 -19.46 -15.74
N GLN A 49 -6.53 -20.76 -15.47
CA GLN A 49 -7.26 -21.32 -14.34
C GLN A 49 -6.67 -20.81 -13.00
N ASP A 50 -5.35 -20.83 -12.82
CA ASP A 50 -4.67 -20.26 -11.66
C ASP A 50 -5.08 -18.79 -11.46
N LEU A 51 -5.07 -17.98 -12.53
CA LEU A 51 -5.51 -16.58 -12.50
C LEU A 51 -6.99 -16.44 -12.17
N VAL A 52 -7.85 -17.32 -12.70
CA VAL A 52 -9.28 -17.30 -12.38
C VAL A 52 -9.49 -17.66 -10.91
N GLU A 53 -8.77 -18.63 -10.37
CA GLU A 53 -8.85 -19.01 -8.95
C GLU A 53 -8.30 -17.91 -8.04
N GLU A 54 -7.25 -17.20 -8.47
CA GLU A 54 -6.66 -16.07 -7.75
C GLU A 54 -7.61 -14.86 -7.74
N PHE A 55 -8.11 -14.43 -8.90
CA PHE A 55 -8.95 -13.22 -9.03
C PHE A 55 -10.44 -13.45 -8.80
N TYR A 56 -10.94 -14.69 -8.94
CA TYR A 56 -12.33 -15.07 -8.74
C TYR A 56 -12.42 -16.37 -7.92
N PRO A 57 -11.90 -16.38 -6.67
CA PRO A 57 -11.99 -17.58 -5.86
C PRO A 57 -13.46 -17.98 -5.69
N PRO A 58 -13.75 -19.28 -5.55
CA PRO A 58 -15.12 -19.79 -5.42
C PRO A 58 -15.91 -18.92 -4.44
N ASN A 59 -17.05 -18.40 -4.89
CA ASN A 59 -17.93 -17.42 -4.20
C ASN A 59 -18.42 -17.84 -2.79
N THR A 60 -17.95 -18.95 -2.24
CA THR A 60 -18.34 -19.55 -0.97
C THR A 60 -17.78 -18.85 0.27
N HIS A 61 -16.89 -17.84 0.14
CA HIS A 61 -16.21 -17.24 1.30
C HIS A 61 -16.33 -15.72 1.45
N LEU A 62 -17.03 -15.02 0.55
CA LEU A 62 -17.32 -13.59 0.76
C LEU A 62 -18.42 -13.43 1.80
N ARG A 63 -18.10 -12.72 2.89
CA ARG A 63 -19.08 -12.36 3.91
C ARG A 63 -19.93 -11.17 3.43
N MET A 64 -21.11 -10.98 4.03
CA MET A 64 -21.94 -9.80 3.77
C MET A 64 -21.11 -8.52 3.93
N GLY A 65 -21.17 -7.63 2.94
CA GLY A 65 -20.47 -6.36 2.97
C GLY A 65 -18.98 -6.42 2.58
N GLN A 66 -18.46 -7.59 2.24
CA GLN A 66 -17.10 -7.76 1.75
C GLN A 66 -17.03 -7.63 0.22
N VAL A 67 -15.93 -7.09 -0.30
CA VAL A 67 -15.66 -6.96 -1.73
C VAL A 67 -14.24 -7.44 -2.04
N MET A 68 -14.09 -8.14 -3.17
CA MET A 68 -12.79 -8.43 -3.75
C MET A 68 -12.35 -7.25 -4.62
N TRP A 69 -11.15 -6.71 -4.38
CA TRP A 69 -10.58 -5.61 -5.13
C TRP A 69 -9.15 -5.95 -5.57
N PRO A 70 -8.81 -5.87 -6.87
CA PRO A 70 -7.42 -5.96 -7.31
C PRO A 70 -6.62 -4.75 -6.80
N ALA A 71 -5.76 -4.96 -5.82
CA ALA A 71 -4.87 -3.94 -5.26
C ALA A 71 -3.46 -4.10 -5.80
N VAL A 72 -2.59 -3.13 -5.56
CA VAL A 72 -1.18 -3.22 -5.99
C VAL A 72 -0.40 -4.03 -4.95
N ASP A 73 0.43 -4.97 -5.39
CA ASP A 73 1.29 -5.72 -4.46
C ASP A 73 2.17 -4.78 -3.63
N GLU A 74 2.31 -5.05 -2.33
CA GLU A 74 3.08 -4.16 -1.45
C GLU A 74 4.57 -4.11 -1.81
N ASN A 75 5.11 -5.18 -2.39
CA ASN A 75 6.51 -5.31 -2.78
C ASN A 75 6.77 -4.78 -4.20
N GLU A 76 5.73 -4.29 -4.87
CA GLU A 76 5.86 -3.67 -6.16
C GLU A 76 6.67 -2.37 -6.08
N THR A 77 7.51 -2.14 -7.08
CA THR A 77 8.33 -0.95 -7.21
C THR A 77 7.60 0.13 -8.01
N ALA A 78 7.66 1.35 -7.49
CA ALA A 78 7.25 2.53 -8.23
C ALA A 78 8.34 2.90 -9.24
N ALA A 79 7.98 2.96 -10.53
CA ALA A 79 8.86 3.51 -11.57
C ALA A 79 8.14 4.64 -12.32
N TYR A 80 8.88 5.67 -12.70
CA TYR A 80 8.33 6.81 -13.43
C TYR A 80 7.73 6.34 -14.76
N GLY A 81 6.45 6.67 -15.01
CA GLY A 81 5.73 6.26 -16.22
C GLY A 81 5.29 4.78 -16.25
N LYS A 82 5.47 4.01 -15.16
CA LYS A 82 4.95 2.64 -15.08
C LYS A 82 3.42 2.69 -15.00
N THR A 83 2.77 2.09 -15.99
CA THR A 83 1.31 2.05 -16.09
C THR A 83 0.73 0.94 -15.21
N ILE A 84 -0.58 0.99 -14.95
CA ILE A 84 -1.24 0.01 -14.08
C ILE A 84 -1.20 -1.40 -14.68
N GLU A 85 -1.23 -1.53 -16.01
CA GLU A 85 -1.14 -2.79 -16.75
C GLU A 85 0.22 -3.49 -16.59
N LYS A 86 1.25 -2.73 -16.19
CA LYS A 86 2.60 -3.24 -15.92
C LYS A 86 2.88 -3.38 -14.43
N THR A 87 1.90 -3.09 -13.58
CA THR A 87 2.01 -3.12 -12.12
C THR A 87 1.49 -4.46 -11.62
N GLN A 88 2.26 -5.15 -10.78
CA GLN A 88 1.83 -6.37 -10.12
C GLN A 88 0.62 -6.09 -9.23
N LEU A 89 -0.48 -6.78 -9.52
CA LEU A 89 -1.72 -6.69 -8.76
C LEU A 89 -1.88 -7.95 -7.92
N LYS A 90 -2.53 -7.79 -6.77
CA LYS A 90 -2.89 -8.85 -5.85
C LYS A 90 -4.35 -8.66 -5.45
N PRO A 91 -5.21 -9.68 -5.57
CA PRO A 91 -6.59 -9.60 -5.10
C PRO A 91 -6.61 -9.46 -3.57
N VAL A 92 -7.40 -8.51 -3.07
CA VAL A 92 -7.65 -8.36 -1.63
C VAL A 92 -9.14 -8.37 -1.34
N PHE A 93 -9.49 -8.96 -0.21
CA PHE A 93 -10.86 -9.07 0.27
C PHE A 93 -11.05 -8.11 1.43
N VAL A 94 -11.83 -7.05 1.22
CA VAL A 94 -11.97 -5.94 2.17
C VAL A 94 -13.42 -5.74 2.58
N ASP A 95 -13.64 -5.47 3.87
CA ASP A 95 -14.95 -5.29 4.47
C ASP A 95 -15.42 -3.84 4.22
N MET A 96 -16.09 -3.62 3.09
CA MET A 96 -16.72 -2.34 2.75
C MET A 96 -17.78 -1.95 3.77
N ILE A 97 -18.56 -2.92 4.23
CA ILE A 97 -19.53 -2.80 5.31
C ILE A 97 -19.21 -3.90 6.32
N ALA A 98 -18.73 -3.52 7.50
CA ALA A 98 -18.48 -4.46 8.59
C ALA A 98 -19.69 -4.48 9.56
N PRO A 99 -19.91 -5.57 10.32
CA PRO A 99 -20.97 -5.63 11.33
C PRO A 99 -20.97 -4.45 12.31
N GLN A 100 -19.77 -4.01 12.72
CA GLN A 100 -19.61 -2.88 13.64
C GLN A 100 -20.06 -1.54 13.05
N ASP A 101 -20.08 -1.40 11.72
CA ASP A 101 -20.61 -0.20 11.08
C ASP A 101 -22.14 -0.15 11.22
N ILE A 102 -22.81 -1.31 11.15
CA ILE A 102 -24.26 -1.43 11.32
C ILE A 102 -24.63 -1.14 12.77
N GLU A 103 -23.91 -1.73 13.73
CA GLU A 103 -24.06 -1.45 15.16
C GLU A 103 -23.93 0.06 15.45
N ALA A 104 -22.88 0.70 14.93
CA ALA A 104 -22.67 2.14 15.09
C ALA A 104 -23.80 2.99 14.49
N VAL A 105 -24.41 2.56 13.37
CA VAL A 105 -25.60 3.23 12.82
C VAL A 105 -26.79 3.08 13.77
N LEU A 106 -27.04 1.88 14.31
CA LEU A 106 -28.13 1.62 15.25
C LEU A 106 -27.98 2.40 16.56
N GLU A 107 -26.74 2.64 17.00
CA GLU A 107 -26.40 3.47 18.16
C GLU A 107 -26.46 4.99 17.88
N GLY A 108 -26.77 5.39 16.65
CA GLY A 108 -26.90 6.81 16.27
C GLY A 108 -25.56 7.53 16.07
N GLU A 109 -24.47 6.81 15.84
CA GLU A 109 -23.18 7.43 15.57
C GLU A 109 -23.20 8.20 14.24
N LYS A 110 -22.48 9.32 14.19
CA LYS A 110 -22.42 10.17 12.99
C LYS A 110 -21.88 9.38 11.80
N ALA A 111 -22.63 9.34 10.71
CA ALA A 111 -22.26 8.66 9.46
C ALA A 111 -20.90 9.07 8.87
N LYS A 112 -20.39 10.27 9.19
CA LYS A 112 -19.04 10.70 8.82
C LYS A 112 -17.96 9.87 9.53
N THR A 113 -18.13 9.61 10.82
CA THR A 113 -17.18 8.88 11.65
C THR A 113 -17.14 7.41 11.25
N ILE A 114 -18.30 6.82 10.99
CA ILE A 114 -18.43 5.44 10.47
C ILE A 114 -17.70 5.32 9.12
N ARG A 115 -17.96 6.23 8.18
CA ARG A 115 -17.27 6.24 6.86
C ARG A 115 -15.76 6.46 6.98
N GLN A 116 -15.31 7.33 7.89
CA GLN A 116 -13.88 7.52 8.13
C GLN A 116 -13.22 6.23 8.64
N ARG A 117 -13.84 5.53 9.61
CA ARG A 117 -13.35 4.23 10.10
C ARG A 117 -13.34 3.17 9.00
N ALA A 118 -14.40 3.09 8.20
CA ALA A 118 -14.47 2.18 7.06
C ALA A 118 -13.34 2.45 6.06
N ALA A 119 -13.10 3.71 5.68
CA ALA A 119 -12.02 4.07 4.76
C ALA A 119 -10.64 3.61 5.27
N VAL A 120 -10.34 3.84 6.55
CA VAL A 120 -9.08 3.41 7.19
C VAL A 120 -8.97 1.88 7.24
N ARG A 121 -10.07 1.20 7.59
CA ARG A 121 -10.14 -0.27 7.60
C ARG A 121 -9.78 -0.87 6.24
N LEU A 122 -10.28 -0.31 5.14
CA LEU A 122 -9.98 -0.79 3.79
C LEU A 122 -8.47 -0.77 3.49
N PHE A 123 -7.77 0.33 3.81
CA PHE A 123 -6.32 0.40 3.64
C PHE A 123 -5.58 -0.62 4.51
N ASN A 124 -5.98 -0.75 5.77
CA ASN A 124 -5.34 -1.69 6.70
C ASN A 124 -5.54 -3.15 6.28
N GLN A 125 -6.75 -3.54 5.86
CA GLN A 125 -7.04 -4.90 5.41
C GLN A 125 -6.32 -5.26 4.11
N ALA A 126 -6.19 -4.31 3.18
CA ALA A 126 -5.35 -4.52 2.00
C ALA A 126 -3.89 -4.77 2.42
N LYS A 127 -3.34 -3.94 3.31
CA LYS A 127 -1.97 -4.08 3.80
C LYS A 127 -1.73 -5.41 4.52
N GLN A 128 -2.68 -5.86 5.34
CA GLN A 128 -2.64 -7.17 6.00
C GLN A 128 -2.57 -8.34 5.01
N GLN A 129 -3.12 -8.16 3.80
CA GLN A 129 -3.07 -9.14 2.72
C GLN A 129 -1.86 -8.95 1.79
N GLY A 130 -0.91 -8.08 2.15
CA GLY A 130 0.30 -7.82 1.36
C GLY A 130 0.05 -7.00 0.10
N ALA A 131 -0.97 -6.14 0.09
CA ALA A 131 -1.25 -5.23 -1.01
C ALA A 131 -1.59 -3.83 -0.51
N VAL A 132 -1.60 -2.84 -1.40
CA VAL A 132 -1.84 -1.43 -1.07
C VAL A 132 -2.84 -0.79 -2.01
N LEU A 133 -3.74 0.01 -1.42
CA LEU A 133 -4.78 0.73 -2.16
C LEU A 133 -4.38 2.19 -2.36
N THR A 134 -4.84 2.78 -3.45
CA THR A 134 -4.82 4.23 -3.67
C THR A 134 -6.02 4.90 -3.02
N GLY A 135 -5.95 6.23 -2.86
CA GLY A 135 -7.12 7.01 -2.46
C GLY A 135 -8.27 6.94 -3.47
N VAL A 136 -7.98 6.68 -4.74
CA VAL A 136 -8.98 6.53 -5.81
C VAL A 136 -9.70 5.19 -5.69
N ASP A 137 -9.00 4.10 -5.37
CA ASP A 137 -9.62 2.80 -5.12
C ASP A 137 -10.68 2.89 -4.01
N VAL A 138 -10.28 3.41 -2.85
CA VAL A 138 -11.18 3.55 -1.69
C VAL A 138 -12.32 4.54 -1.98
N ALA A 139 -12.03 5.65 -2.67
CA ALA A 139 -13.06 6.60 -3.07
C ALA A 139 -14.11 5.94 -3.99
N THR A 140 -13.66 5.09 -4.90
CA THR A 140 -14.52 4.38 -5.86
C THR A 140 -15.38 3.34 -5.14
N MET A 141 -14.76 2.49 -4.31
CA MET A 141 -15.48 1.50 -3.48
C MET A 141 -16.57 2.14 -2.63
N MET A 142 -16.28 3.30 -2.03
CA MET A 142 -17.21 3.99 -1.13
C MET A 142 -18.17 4.96 -1.84
N ARG A 143 -18.05 5.14 -3.16
CA ARG A 143 -18.78 6.17 -3.94
C ARG A 143 -18.62 7.60 -3.36
N LEU A 144 -17.38 7.96 -3.02
CA LEU A 144 -16.99 9.28 -2.51
C LEU A 144 -15.95 9.92 -3.42
N SER A 145 -15.65 11.21 -3.22
CA SER A 145 -14.54 11.86 -3.92
C SER A 145 -13.18 11.49 -3.30
N PRO A 146 -12.09 11.40 -4.10
CA PRO A 146 -10.73 11.21 -3.57
C PRO A 146 -10.31 12.28 -2.55
N THR A 147 -10.83 13.50 -2.69
CA THR A 147 -10.65 14.59 -1.72
C THR A 147 -11.27 14.27 -0.37
N THR A 148 -12.47 13.69 -0.35
CA THR A 148 -13.15 13.28 0.89
C THR A 148 -12.35 12.20 1.61
N ILE A 149 -11.90 11.17 0.89
CA ILE A 149 -11.04 10.11 1.44
C ILE A 149 -9.73 10.70 1.99
N SER A 150 -9.11 11.62 1.25
CA SER A 150 -7.90 12.30 1.71
C SER A 150 -8.11 13.08 3.02
N ASN A 151 -9.25 13.74 3.18
CA ASN A 151 -9.60 14.46 4.40
C ASN A 151 -9.87 13.51 5.58
N TYR A 152 -10.54 12.38 5.33
CA TYR A 152 -10.75 11.33 6.34
C TYR A 152 -9.44 10.76 6.86
N ILE A 153 -8.51 10.44 5.95
CA ILE A 153 -7.17 9.95 6.31
C ILE A 153 -6.43 11.02 7.13
N ARG A 154 -6.34 12.26 6.65
CA ARG A 154 -5.64 13.34 7.38
C ARG A 154 -6.19 13.56 8.79
N GLN A 155 -7.52 13.56 8.93
CA GLN A 155 -8.15 13.72 10.24
C GLN A 155 -7.83 12.53 11.16
N TRP A 156 -7.84 11.31 10.62
CA TRP A 156 -7.50 10.10 11.37
C TRP A 156 -6.03 10.08 11.82
N GLU A 157 -5.11 10.35 10.91
CA GLU A 157 -3.66 10.39 11.18
C GLU A 157 -3.33 11.48 12.22
N LYS A 158 -4.01 12.64 12.17
CA LYS A 158 -3.85 13.69 13.17
C LYS A 158 -4.36 13.28 14.56
N GLN A 159 -5.47 12.56 14.63
CA GLN A 159 -6.07 12.13 15.90
C GLN A 159 -5.31 10.97 16.54
N THR A 160 -4.86 10.00 15.73
CA THR A 160 -4.26 8.75 16.22
C THR A 160 -2.74 8.75 16.20
N GLN A 161 -2.11 9.70 15.50
CA GLN A 161 -0.67 9.73 15.25
C GLN A 161 -0.12 8.46 14.57
N GLN A 162 -1.00 7.70 13.90
CA GLN A 162 -0.69 6.52 13.11
C GLN A 162 -0.88 6.82 11.63
N ILE A 163 0.05 6.37 10.79
CA ILE A 163 0.01 6.62 9.34
C ILE A 163 -0.75 5.50 8.63
N VAL A 164 -1.68 5.87 7.76
CA VAL A 164 -2.50 4.91 7.02
C VAL A 164 -1.69 4.30 5.86
N PRO A 165 -1.66 2.96 5.69
CA PRO A 165 -0.82 2.25 4.73
C PRO A 165 -1.38 2.29 3.29
N ARG A 166 -1.56 3.49 2.75
CA ARG A 166 -1.95 3.71 1.35
C ARG A 166 -0.75 3.56 0.40
N ARG A 167 -0.99 3.22 -0.87
CA ARG A 167 0.04 3.06 -1.92
C ARG A 167 1.01 4.25 -1.96
N GLY A 168 0.48 5.46 -1.92
CA GLY A 168 1.30 6.68 -1.96
C GLY A 168 2.23 6.87 -0.76
N THR A 169 1.92 6.25 0.38
CA THR A 169 2.76 6.23 1.58
C THR A 169 3.76 5.08 1.48
N ILE A 170 3.29 3.84 1.23
CA ILE A 170 4.12 2.63 1.22
C ILE A 170 5.18 2.66 0.10
N HIS A 171 4.80 3.10 -1.10
CA HIS A 171 5.71 3.19 -2.25
C HIS A 171 6.36 4.56 -2.41
N ASP A 172 6.20 5.48 -1.44
CA ASP A 172 6.73 6.85 -1.47
C ASP A 172 6.37 7.62 -2.77
N MET A 173 5.24 7.27 -3.41
CA MET A 173 4.79 7.84 -4.69
C MET A 173 4.11 9.20 -4.53
N GLY A 174 3.83 9.61 -3.30
CA GLY A 174 3.08 10.82 -3.01
C GLY A 174 3.96 12.05 -2.80
N ARG A 175 3.49 13.22 -3.28
CA ARG A 175 3.89 14.55 -2.78
C ARG A 175 3.48 14.80 -1.31
N SER A 176 3.08 13.77 -0.58
CA SER A 176 2.45 13.90 0.73
C SER A 176 3.51 14.11 1.80
N ILE A 177 4.06 15.32 1.81
CA ILE A 177 5.09 15.77 2.74
C ILE A 177 4.68 15.55 4.21
N THR A 178 3.37 15.48 4.48
CA THR A 178 2.81 15.24 5.81
C THR A 178 3.32 13.97 6.50
N HIS A 179 3.46 12.84 5.80
CA HIS A 179 3.98 11.63 6.46
C HIS A 179 5.50 11.70 6.69
N LYS A 180 6.26 12.36 5.79
CA LYS A 180 7.70 12.60 5.97
C LYS A 180 7.94 13.52 7.17
N LYS A 181 7.11 14.58 7.30
CA LYS A 181 7.07 15.47 8.46
C LYS A 181 6.78 14.70 9.75
N GLN A 182 5.76 13.82 9.75
CA GLN A 182 5.41 13.00 10.91
C GLN A 182 6.53 12.00 11.30
N ILE A 183 7.19 11.37 10.32
CA ILE A 183 8.33 10.48 10.59
C ILE A 183 9.47 11.26 11.25
N CYS A 184 9.84 12.42 10.67
CA CYS A 184 10.90 13.26 11.23
C CYS A 184 10.52 13.76 12.63
N TYR A 185 9.26 14.14 12.85
CA TYR A 185 8.76 14.54 14.18
C TYR A 185 8.95 13.44 15.23
N LYS A 186 8.53 12.20 14.93
CA LYS A 186 8.65 11.05 15.85
C LYS A 186 10.11 10.76 16.24
N ILE A 187 11.04 10.87 15.30
CA ILE A 187 12.46 10.59 15.57
C ILE A 187 13.13 11.77 16.27
N ILE A 188 12.93 12.99 15.78
CA ILE A 188 13.73 14.16 16.16
C ILE A 188 13.15 14.87 17.37
N VAL A 189 11.82 14.96 17.46
CA VAL A 189 11.12 15.66 18.54
C VAL A 189 10.73 14.67 19.65
N GLU A 190 10.14 13.53 19.30
CA GLU A 190 9.73 12.53 20.31
C GLU A 190 10.86 11.57 20.73
N GLY A 191 12.03 11.61 20.06
CA GLY A 191 13.17 10.75 20.39
C GLY A 191 12.93 9.24 20.20
N LYS A 192 11.95 8.85 19.36
CA LYS A 192 11.64 7.43 19.14
C LYS A 192 12.74 6.73 18.35
N SER A 193 12.88 5.42 18.56
CA SER A 193 13.79 4.60 17.75
C SER A 193 13.28 4.44 16.31
N ILE A 194 14.19 4.08 15.40
CA ILE A 194 13.86 3.81 14.00
C ILE A 194 12.88 2.63 13.91
N GLU A 195 13.07 1.58 14.71
CA GLU A 195 12.24 0.38 14.71
C GLU A 195 10.82 0.68 15.19
N LYS A 196 10.68 1.49 16.25
CA LYS A 196 9.37 1.91 16.73
C LYS A 196 8.65 2.78 15.70
N THR A 197 9.37 3.71 15.10
CA THR A 197 8.82 4.59 14.05
C THR A 197 8.44 3.80 12.81
N ALA A 198 9.21 2.79 12.40
CA ALA A 198 8.90 1.88 11.30
C ALA A 198 7.54 1.19 11.52
N ARG A 199 7.33 0.65 12.73
CA ARG A 199 6.06 0.00 13.11
C ARG A 199 4.89 0.98 13.14
N GLU A 200 5.07 2.17 13.72
CA GLU A 200 3.98 3.17 13.82
C GLU A 200 3.61 3.83 12.49
N THR A 201 4.55 3.86 11.54
CA THR A 201 4.39 4.59 10.28
C THR A 201 4.25 3.68 9.05
N ASN A 202 4.36 2.37 9.22
CA ASN A 202 4.36 1.38 8.12
C ASN A 202 5.44 1.64 7.06
N HIS A 203 6.60 2.14 7.48
CA HIS A 203 7.76 2.36 6.59
C HIS A 203 8.90 1.42 6.95
N SER A 204 9.76 1.13 5.96
CA SER A 204 11.00 0.40 6.22
C SER A 204 12.01 1.30 6.99
N PRO A 205 12.91 0.70 7.79
CA PRO A 205 14.00 1.43 8.45
C PRO A 205 14.85 2.25 7.48
N GLU A 206 15.07 1.75 6.25
CA GLU A 206 15.82 2.42 5.20
C GLU A 206 15.10 3.68 4.71
N ALA A 207 13.77 3.60 4.52
CA ALA A 207 12.96 4.75 4.14
C ALA A 207 12.99 5.84 5.22
N ILE A 208 12.90 5.46 6.50
CA ILE A 208 12.99 6.37 7.63
C ILE A 208 14.37 7.04 7.69
N THR A 209 15.44 6.25 7.60
CA THR A 209 16.82 6.75 7.59
C THR A 209 17.03 7.77 6.48
N ARG A 210 16.50 7.52 5.28
CA ARG A 210 16.55 8.48 4.16
C ARG A 210 15.85 9.80 4.51
N TYR A 211 14.66 9.76 5.10
CA TYR A 211 13.95 11.01 5.47
C TYR A 211 14.69 11.80 6.56
N ILE A 212 15.33 11.12 7.51
CA ILE A 212 16.18 11.77 8.53
C ILE A 212 17.40 12.40 7.87
N LYS A 213 18.06 11.71 6.94
CA LYS A 213 19.20 12.24 6.18
C LYS A 213 18.78 13.48 5.37
N ASP A 214 17.63 13.46 4.71
CA ASP A 214 17.07 14.62 4.01
C ASP A 214 16.85 15.79 4.96
N TYR A 215 16.29 15.54 6.15
CA TYR A 215 16.07 16.56 7.18
C TYR A 215 17.38 17.20 7.63
N LYS A 216 18.38 16.40 7.98
CA LYS A 216 19.69 16.88 8.43
C LYS A 216 20.38 17.72 7.34
N ARG A 217 20.30 17.30 6.07
CA ARG A 217 20.84 18.08 4.94
C ARG A 217 20.16 19.44 4.78
N ILE A 218 18.83 19.47 4.90
CA ILE A 218 18.06 20.72 4.85
C ILE A 218 18.44 21.64 6.02
N LEU A 219 18.51 21.11 7.25
CA LEU A 219 18.91 21.88 8.44
C LEU A 219 20.31 22.50 8.29
N ALA A 220 21.28 21.71 7.82
CA ALA A 220 22.64 22.18 7.57
C ALA A 220 22.68 23.32 6.53
N CYS A 221 21.93 23.21 5.43
CA CYS A 221 21.85 24.27 4.42
C CYS A 221 21.25 25.56 4.98
N LEU A 222 20.18 25.46 5.77
CA LEU A 222 19.53 26.62 6.39
C LEU A 222 20.45 27.30 7.41
N HIS A 223 21.22 26.53 8.18
CA HIS A 223 22.20 27.08 9.13
C HIS A 223 23.34 27.84 8.42
N GLN A 224 23.70 27.44 7.21
CA GLN A 224 24.66 28.16 6.37
C GLN A 224 24.06 29.39 5.67
N GLY A 225 22.80 29.74 5.97
CA GLY A 225 22.12 30.92 5.42
C GLY A 225 21.60 30.74 4.00
N LEU A 226 21.52 29.52 3.47
CA LEU A 226 20.97 29.29 2.13
C LEU A 226 19.47 29.61 2.10
N THR A 227 19.02 30.19 0.99
CA THR A 227 17.58 30.40 0.78
C THR A 227 16.85 29.06 0.64
N PRO A 228 15.52 28.99 0.87
CA PRO A 228 14.75 27.75 0.67
C PRO A 228 14.86 27.20 -0.77
N LYS A 229 15.06 28.08 -1.77
CA LYS A 229 15.24 27.71 -3.16
C LYS A 229 16.59 27.02 -3.38
N ASP A 230 17.66 27.56 -2.80
CA ASP A 230 19.02 27.03 -2.95
C ASP A 230 19.17 25.75 -2.12
N THR A 231 18.58 25.72 -0.93
CA THR A 231 18.48 24.51 -0.09
C THR A 231 17.82 23.37 -0.85
N ALA A 232 16.70 23.62 -1.54
CA ALA A 232 16.03 22.60 -2.35
C ALA A 232 16.93 22.06 -3.47
N PHE A 233 17.69 22.93 -4.12
CA PHE A 233 18.63 22.56 -5.18
C PHE A 233 19.79 21.71 -4.63
N VAL A 234 20.45 22.16 -3.57
CA VAL A 234 21.60 21.49 -2.96
C VAL A 234 21.21 20.15 -2.34
N ALA A 235 20.12 20.11 -1.58
CA ALA A 235 19.64 18.88 -0.95
C ALA A 235 18.96 17.92 -1.95
N LYS A 236 18.76 18.33 -3.22
CA LYS A 236 18.05 17.56 -4.26
C LYS A 236 16.65 17.12 -3.84
N VAL A 237 15.91 18.06 -3.23
CA VAL A 237 14.55 17.85 -2.73
C VAL A 237 13.59 18.89 -3.30
N SER A 238 12.28 18.64 -3.19
CA SER A 238 11.29 19.63 -3.61
C SER A 238 11.30 20.87 -2.69
N LYS A 239 11.05 22.06 -3.25
CA LYS A 239 10.92 23.30 -2.45
C LYS A 239 9.85 23.19 -1.36
N ASN A 240 8.73 22.52 -1.66
CA ASN A 240 7.67 22.32 -0.67
C ASN A 240 8.14 21.47 0.52
N LEU A 241 9.01 20.48 0.30
CA LEU A 241 9.58 19.69 1.39
C LEU A 241 10.45 20.56 2.31
N VAL A 242 11.23 21.48 1.73
CA VAL A 242 12.04 22.45 2.51
C VAL A 242 11.15 23.32 3.38
N TYR A 243 10.09 23.92 2.83
CA TYR A 243 9.17 24.76 3.61
C TYR A 243 8.47 24.02 4.75
N GLU A 244 8.07 22.76 4.53
CA GLU A 244 7.44 21.94 5.56
C GLU A 244 8.40 21.57 6.68
N TYR A 245 9.68 21.37 6.36
CA TYR A 245 10.70 21.13 7.38
C TYR A 245 11.06 22.41 8.13
N ILE A 246 11.11 23.55 7.45
CA ILE A 246 11.20 24.88 8.10
C ILE A 246 10.05 25.05 9.09
N ASN A 247 8.81 24.74 8.69
CA ASN A 247 7.65 24.79 9.59
C ASN A 247 7.82 23.82 10.77
N LEU A 248 8.28 22.60 10.54
CA LEU A 248 8.55 21.65 11.64
C LEU A 248 9.61 22.16 12.62
N ILE A 249 10.67 22.80 12.12
CA ILE A 249 11.74 23.41 12.92
C ILE A 249 11.19 24.57 13.75
N HIS A 250 10.43 25.47 13.14
CA HIS A 250 9.84 26.64 13.82
C HIS A 250 8.75 26.25 14.83
N GLU A 251 7.86 25.32 14.47
CA GLU A 251 6.75 24.88 15.33
C GLU A 251 7.22 24.17 16.60
N ASN A 252 8.37 23.51 16.55
CA ASN A 252 8.85 22.69 17.66
C ASN A 252 10.02 23.29 18.42
N GLN A 253 10.50 24.48 18.02
CA GLN A 253 11.73 25.12 18.53
C GLN A 253 12.74 24.08 19.03
N VAL A 254 13.00 23.06 18.19
CA VAL A 254 13.90 21.98 18.60
C VAL A 254 15.23 22.65 18.76
N ASP A 255 15.64 22.69 20.01
CA ASP A 255 16.70 23.48 20.53
C ASP A 255 17.99 23.13 19.76
N ILE A 256 18.29 23.98 18.78
CA ILE A 256 19.49 23.90 17.95
C ILE A 256 20.73 23.93 18.87
N LYS A 257 20.58 24.39 20.12
CA LYS A 257 21.63 24.36 21.15
C LYS A 257 21.62 23.10 22.03
N GLU A 258 20.48 22.48 22.36
CA GLU A 258 20.49 21.22 23.14
C GLU A 258 20.89 19.99 22.32
N GLN A 259 20.58 19.92 21.03
CA GLN A 259 21.12 18.85 20.17
C GLN A 259 22.64 18.98 19.94
N MET A 260 23.22 20.16 20.22
CA MET A 260 24.67 20.38 20.27
C MET A 260 25.29 20.00 21.63
N CYS A 261 24.46 19.68 22.65
CA CYS A 261 24.87 19.45 24.03
C CYS A 261 24.29 18.13 24.61
N ILE A 262 24.21 17.06 23.83
CA ILE A 262 24.15 15.72 24.42
C ILE A 262 25.53 15.43 25.02
N ASN A 263 25.56 15.48 26.35
CA ASN A 263 26.62 14.99 27.21
C ASN A 263 27.34 13.76 26.64
N GLY A 264 28.65 13.91 26.38
CA GLY A 264 29.62 12.81 26.39
C GLY A 264 29.37 11.69 25.40
N GLY A 265 29.82 11.89 24.16
CA GLY A 265 30.39 10.82 23.33
C GLY A 265 29.44 10.11 22.39
N VAL A 266 29.00 10.80 21.33
CA VAL A 266 28.81 10.25 19.97
C VAL A 266 28.90 11.46 19.02
N GLY A 267 30.05 11.66 18.38
CA GLY A 267 30.28 12.74 17.42
C GLY A 267 29.45 12.54 16.15
N PHE A 268 29.31 13.59 15.33
CA PHE A 268 28.62 13.53 14.03
C PHE A 268 29.13 12.40 13.10
N ASP A 269 30.35 11.91 13.35
CA ASP A 269 31.03 10.84 12.61
C ASP A 269 30.67 9.42 13.07
N ASP A 270 29.97 9.26 14.20
CA ASP A 270 29.69 7.95 14.81
C ASP A 270 28.34 7.34 14.35
N LEU A 271 27.63 8.01 13.45
CA LEU A 271 26.46 7.42 12.81
C LEU A 271 26.91 6.63 11.57
N PRO A 272 26.65 5.30 11.50
CA PRO A 272 27.08 4.50 10.37
C PRO A 272 26.47 5.06 9.07
N PHE A 273 27.35 5.23 8.08
CA PHE A 273 27.03 5.69 6.73
C PHE A 273 25.85 4.96 6.10
#